data_AF-A0A8T4M152-F1
#
_entry.id   AF-A0A8T4M152-F1
#
_cell.length_a   1.000
_cell.length_b   1.000
_cell.length_c   1.000
_cell.angle_alpha   90.00
_cell.angle_beta   90.00
_cell.angle_gamma   90.00
#
_symmetry.space_group_name_H-M   'P 1'
#
loop_
_entity.id
_entity.type
_entity.pdbx_description
1 polymer ?
#
loop_
_entity_poly.entity_id
_entity_poly.type
_entity_poly.pdbx_seq_one_letter_code
_entity_poly.pdbx_strand_id
1 'polypeptide(L)'
;MQQSTKRGLGEKAKGDAPKRVAGKMHKGKLETLEKMFSSAESKVLLVEGKHDIAALRAVGVDARFVTANDTPERIAARLARTGESRVFLLLDFDREGLRKQQFFKAFLEEQGFSVETGFARKMRSLLGFTHAEEVERKYAVLKKKGELNGKNVR
;
A
#
# COMPACT_ATOMS: atom_id res chain seq x y z
N MET A 1 -53.61 40.84 39.35
CA MET A 1 -52.14 40.99 39.43
C MET A 1 -51.54 39.68 38.90
N GLN A 2 -50.91 39.67 37.71
CA GLN A 2 -49.45 39.74 37.51
C GLN A 2 -48.73 38.54 38.19
N GLN A 3 -47.92 37.65 37.58
CA GLN A 3 -47.14 37.64 36.34
C GLN A 3 -46.70 36.18 35.99
N SER A 4 -46.39 35.96 34.71
CA SER A 4 -45.49 35.00 34.05
C SER A 4 -44.61 34.02 34.86
N THR A 5 -44.41 32.79 34.34
CA THR A 5 -43.12 32.37 33.74
C THR A 5 -43.22 31.05 32.95
N LYS A 6 -42.76 31.12 31.69
CA LYS A 6 -42.34 30.00 30.82
C LYS A 6 -40.97 29.46 31.29
N ARG A 7 -40.72 28.16 31.08
CA ARG A 7 -39.42 27.46 30.83
C ARG A 7 -39.77 25.96 30.80
N GLY A 8 -39.36 25.08 29.90
CA GLY A 8 -38.41 25.13 28.80
C GLY A 8 -38.00 23.68 28.51
N LEU A 9 -38.33 23.21 27.31
CA LEU A 9 -37.46 22.47 26.38
C LEU A 9 -36.46 21.44 26.95
N GLY A 10 -36.59 20.20 26.47
CA GLY A 10 -35.59 19.15 26.65
C GLY A 10 -35.82 17.90 25.81
N GLU A 11 -36.32 18.05 24.57
CA GLU A 11 -36.22 16.96 23.58
C GLU A 11 -34.74 16.72 23.28
N LYS A 12 -34.23 15.58 23.75
CA LYS A 12 -32.88 15.12 23.44
C LYS A 12 -32.78 14.88 21.93
N ALA A 13 -32.10 15.77 21.23
CA ALA A 13 -31.63 15.53 19.88
C ALA A 13 -30.78 14.25 19.88
N LYS A 14 -31.28 13.20 19.23
CA LYS A 14 -30.46 12.08 18.77
C LYS A 14 -29.48 12.67 17.76
N GLY A 15 -28.25 12.92 18.18
CA GLY A 15 -27.18 13.34 17.30
C GLY A 15 -26.92 12.24 16.27
N ASP A 16 -27.27 12.52 15.02
CA ASP A 16 -26.79 11.77 13.87
C ASP A 16 -25.26 11.81 13.89
N ALA A 17 -24.64 10.64 14.06
CA ALA A 17 -23.22 10.49 13.86
C ALA A 17 -22.87 10.97 12.44
N PRO A 18 -21.84 11.82 12.25
CA PRO A 18 -21.52 12.32 10.92
C PRO A 18 -21.16 11.15 10.01
N LYS A 19 -22.01 10.91 9.00
CA LYS A 19 -21.72 9.99 7.89
C LYS A 19 -20.42 10.45 7.23
N ARG A 20 -19.30 9.81 7.61
CA ARG A 20 -18.01 10.05 6.98
C ARG A 20 -18.16 9.80 5.48
N VAL A 21 -17.99 10.87 4.73
CA VAL A 21 -18.14 10.94 3.27
C VAL A 21 -17.20 9.92 2.63
N ALA A 22 -17.70 8.75 2.25
CA ALA A 22 -16.93 7.68 1.62
C ALA A 22 -16.13 8.18 0.40
N GLY A 23 -16.64 9.21 -0.29
CA GLY A 23 -15.98 9.86 -1.42
C GLY A 23 -14.65 10.58 -1.12
N LYS A 24 -14.48 11.20 0.06
CA LYS A 24 -13.20 11.84 0.45
C LYS A 24 -12.11 10.81 0.75
N MET A 25 -12.49 9.62 1.19
CA MET A 25 -11.56 8.58 1.66
C MET A 25 -10.75 7.93 0.52
N HIS A 26 -11.36 7.78 -0.66
CA HIS A 26 -10.71 7.13 -1.81
C HIS A 26 -9.68 8.05 -2.49
N LYS A 27 -9.95 9.36 -2.56
CA LYS A 27 -9.02 10.34 -3.13
C LYS A 27 -7.70 10.41 -2.33
N GLY A 28 -7.78 10.52 -1.01
CA GLY A 28 -6.59 10.54 -0.15
C GLY A 28 -5.77 9.24 -0.19
N LYS A 29 -6.42 8.08 -0.34
CA LYS A 29 -5.74 6.79 -0.54
C LYS A 29 -4.99 6.75 -1.87
N LEU A 30 -5.62 7.23 -2.95
CA LEU A 30 -5.02 7.26 -4.28
C LEU A 30 -3.78 8.17 -4.32
N GLU A 31 -3.90 9.39 -3.80
CA GLU A 31 -2.78 10.33 -3.69
C GLU A 31 -1.62 9.76 -2.86
N THR A 32 -1.93 9.02 -1.79
CA THR A 32 -0.91 8.34 -0.97
C THR A 32 -0.20 7.24 -1.76
N LEU A 33 -0.91 6.45 -2.56
CA LEU A 33 -0.33 5.41 -3.40
C LEU A 33 0.56 6.00 -4.50
N GLU A 34 0.11 7.04 -5.19
CA GLU A 34 0.88 7.67 -6.27
C GLU A 34 2.19 8.29 -5.75
N LYS A 35 2.15 8.90 -4.56
CA LYS A 35 3.38 9.34 -3.86
C LYS A 35 4.29 8.16 -3.53
N MET A 36 3.73 7.02 -3.11
CA MET A 36 4.52 5.83 -2.85
C MET A 36 5.17 5.27 -4.12
N PHE A 37 4.44 5.20 -5.22
CA PHE A 37 4.95 4.72 -6.52
C PHE A 37 6.08 5.61 -7.03
N SER A 38 5.89 6.93 -6.99
CA SER A 38 6.92 7.90 -7.37
C SER A 38 8.17 7.78 -6.49
N SER A 39 8.00 7.53 -5.19
CA SER A 39 9.15 7.34 -4.27
C SER A 39 9.89 6.01 -4.47
N ALA A 40 9.44 5.13 -5.36
CA ALA A 40 10.03 3.81 -5.56
C ALA A 40 11.23 3.82 -6.52
N GLU A 41 11.41 4.88 -7.32
CA GLU A 41 12.48 5.01 -8.31
C GLU A 41 13.87 4.77 -7.72
N SER A 42 14.12 5.32 -6.54
CA SER A 42 15.39 5.19 -5.82
C SER A 42 15.49 3.93 -4.95
N LYS A 43 14.61 2.92 -5.13
CA LYS A 43 14.55 1.72 -4.28
C LYS A 43 14.93 0.45 -5.04
N VAL A 44 15.51 -0.50 -4.32
CA VAL A 44 15.67 -1.89 -4.77
C VAL A 44 14.55 -2.74 -4.18
N LEU A 45 13.72 -3.33 -5.05
CA LEU A 45 12.59 -4.18 -4.66
C LEU A 45 12.89 -5.64 -4.99
N LEU A 46 12.82 -6.51 -3.99
CA LEU A 46 12.83 -7.97 -4.16
C LEU A 46 11.38 -8.45 -4.30
N VAL A 47 11.06 -9.00 -5.47
CA VAL A 47 9.73 -9.53 -5.84
C VAL A 47 9.80 -11.01 -6.18
N GLU A 48 8.67 -11.70 -6.23
CA GLU A 48 8.65 -13.16 -6.45
C GLU A 48 8.95 -13.50 -7.91
N GLY A 49 8.27 -12.84 -8.85
CA GLY A 49 8.36 -13.15 -10.27
C GLY A 49 8.28 -11.95 -11.21
N LYS A 50 8.38 -12.26 -12.51
CA LYS A 50 8.30 -11.25 -13.59
C LYS A 50 6.90 -10.67 -13.75
N HIS A 51 5.86 -11.43 -13.40
CA HIS A 51 4.47 -10.95 -13.44
C HIS A 51 4.24 -9.83 -12.43
N ASP A 52 4.82 -9.93 -11.23
CA ASP A 52 4.80 -8.86 -10.23
C ASP A 52 5.45 -7.58 -10.76
N ILE A 53 6.62 -7.71 -11.40
CA ILE A 53 7.32 -6.58 -12.01
C ILE A 53 6.42 -5.89 -13.05
N ALA A 54 5.77 -6.67 -13.91
CA ALA A 54 4.88 -6.13 -14.93
C ALA A 54 3.70 -5.37 -14.30
N ALA A 55 3.03 -5.96 -13.30
CA ALA A 55 1.92 -5.33 -12.61
C ALA A 55 2.32 -4.04 -11.86
N LEU A 56 3.51 -4.04 -11.23
CA LEU A 56 4.06 -2.87 -10.54
C LEU A 56 4.44 -1.75 -11.52
N ARG A 57 5.09 -2.09 -12.64
CA ARG A 57 5.41 -1.11 -13.69
C ARG A 57 4.16 -0.51 -14.33
N ALA A 58 3.12 -1.32 -14.54
CA ALA A 58 1.85 -0.86 -15.11
C ALA A 58 1.17 0.23 -14.27
N VAL A 59 1.46 0.30 -12.96
CA VAL A 59 0.94 1.35 -12.05
C VAL A 59 1.96 2.46 -11.77
N GLY A 60 3.10 2.48 -12.46
CA GLY A 60 4.12 3.53 -12.33
C GLY A 60 5.13 3.32 -11.20
N VAL A 61 5.31 2.09 -10.71
CA VAL A 61 6.41 1.76 -9.80
C VAL A 61 7.67 1.49 -10.65
N ASP A 62 8.57 2.47 -10.71
CA ASP A 62 9.82 2.37 -11.48
C ASP A 62 11.04 2.04 -10.60
N ALA A 63 10.90 1.02 -9.75
CA ALA A 63 12.00 0.58 -8.89
C ALA A 63 13.05 -0.23 -9.65
N ARG A 64 14.22 -0.41 -9.04
CA ARG A 64 15.15 -1.46 -9.44
C ARG A 64 14.68 -2.81 -8.90
N PHE A 65 14.22 -3.68 -9.79
CA PHE A 65 13.67 -4.98 -9.41
C PHE A 65 14.73 -6.09 -9.41
N VAL A 66 14.66 -6.95 -8.39
CA VAL A 66 15.35 -8.25 -8.34
C VAL A 66 14.29 -9.32 -8.06
N THR A 67 14.39 -10.47 -8.72
CA THR A 67 13.46 -11.59 -8.52
C THR A 67 14.00 -12.59 -7.50
N ALA A 68 13.12 -13.15 -6.69
CA ALA A 68 13.41 -14.16 -5.65
C ALA A 68 13.37 -15.61 -6.18
N ASN A 69 13.66 -15.81 -7.47
CA ASN A 69 13.52 -17.08 -8.19
C ASN A 69 14.86 -17.83 -8.37
N ASP A 70 15.80 -17.66 -7.45
CA ASP A 70 17.13 -18.29 -7.47
C ASP A 70 17.55 -18.63 -6.03
N THR A 71 18.77 -19.16 -5.86
CA THR A 71 19.29 -19.40 -4.51
C THR A 71 19.47 -18.09 -3.73
N PRO A 72 19.34 -18.11 -2.40
CA PRO A 72 19.49 -16.91 -1.56
C PRO A 72 20.81 -16.18 -1.79
N GLU A 73 21.92 -16.91 -1.94
CA GLU A 73 23.26 -16.37 -2.16
C GLU A 73 23.37 -15.65 -3.52
N ARG A 74 22.76 -16.23 -4.57
CA ARG A 74 22.71 -15.60 -5.90
C ARG A 74 21.83 -14.36 -5.88
N ILE A 75 20.75 -14.36 -5.12
CA ILE A 75 19.91 -13.19 -4.90
C ILE A 75 20.70 -12.10 -4.17
N ALA A 76 21.39 -12.41 -3.07
CA ALA A 76 22.26 -11.47 -2.38
C ALA A 76 23.36 -10.89 -3.30
N ALA A 77 23.99 -11.72 -4.13
CA ALA A 77 24.98 -11.25 -5.11
C ALA A 77 24.36 -10.35 -6.21
N ARG A 78 23.10 -10.57 -6.60
CA ARG A 78 22.37 -9.65 -7.50
C ARG A 78 22.05 -8.33 -6.80
N LEU A 79 21.62 -8.38 -5.55
CA LEU A 79 21.33 -7.20 -4.73
C LEU A 79 22.60 -6.37 -4.49
N ALA A 80 23.73 -7.00 -4.15
CA ALA A 80 25.00 -6.32 -3.95
C ALA A 80 25.46 -5.56 -5.21
N ARG A 81 25.26 -6.13 -6.40
CA ARG A 81 25.57 -5.47 -7.69
C ARG A 81 24.73 -4.24 -7.98
N THR A 82 23.65 -4.00 -7.24
CA THR A 82 22.89 -2.76 -7.35
C THR A 82 23.62 -1.59 -6.68
N GLY A 83 24.58 -1.84 -5.78
CA GLY A 83 25.24 -0.80 -5.00
C GLY A 83 24.40 -0.26 -3.82
N GLU A 84 23.16 -0.72 -3.67
CA GLU A 84 22.27 -0.30 -2.59
C GLU A 84 22.29 -1.31 -1.44
N SER A 85 22.50 -0.83 -0.22
CA SER A 85 22.45 -1.65 0.99
C SER A 85 21.03 -1.84 1.52
N ARG A 86 20.07 -1.03 1.08
CA ARG A 86 18.67 -1.08 1.52
C ARG A 86 17.79 -1.79 0.50
N VAL A 87 17.12 -2.87 0.94
CA VAL A 87 16.30 -3.74 0.09
C VAL A 87 14.87 -3.77 0.61
N PHE A 88 13.90 -3.57 -0.28
CA PHE A 88 12.48 -3.61 0.06
C PHE A 88 11.87 -4.94 -0.39
N LEU A 89 11.33 -5.71 0.56
CA LEU A 89 10.67 -6.98 0.25
C LEU A 89 9.22 -6.74 -0.16
N LEU A 90 8.85 -7.21 -1.35
CA LEU A 90 7.51 -7.16 -1.90
C LEU A 90 7.17 -8.53 -2.47
N LEU A 91 7.01 -9.48 -1.56
CA LEU A 91 6.55 -10.84 -1.82
C LEU A 91 5.05 -10.96 -1.52
N ASP A 92 4.46 -12.06 -1.94
CA ASP A 92 3.04 -12.31 -1.72
C ASP A 92 2.70 -12.43 -0.23
N PHE A 93 1.48 -12.04 0.12
CA PHE A 93 0.96 -12.04 1.49
C PHE A 93 0.15 -13.30 1.82
N ASP A 94 0.36 -14.37 1.06
CA ASP A 94 -0.11 -15.70 1.43
C ASP A 94 0.83 -16.36 2.46
N ARG A 95 0.52 -17.60 2.85
CA ARG A 95 1.31 -18.31 3.86
C ARG A 95 2.75 -18.59 3.40
N GLU A 96 2.96 -18.86 2.12
CA GLU A 96 4.27 -19.17 1.57
C GLU A 96 5.12 -17.91 1.40
N GLY A 97 4.54 -16.86 0.83
CA GLY A 97 5.18 -15.56 0.67
C GLY A 97 5.57 -14.94 2.01
N LEU A 98 4.74 -15.07 3.06
CA LEU A 98 5.11 -14.63 4.41
C LEU A 98 6.30 -15.41 5.00
N ARG A 99 6.41 -16.71 4.74
CA ARG A 99 7.57 -17.52 5.15
C ARG A 99 8.82 -17.10 4.39
N LYS A 100 8.72 -16.93 3.07
CA LYS A 100 9.81 -16.40 2.24
C LYS A 100 10.25 -15.03 2.72
N GLN A 101 9.31 -14.15 3.08
CA GLN A 101 9.62 -12.81 3.58
C GLN A 101 10.41 -12.85 4.89
N GLN A 102 10.04 -13.73 5.83
CA GLN A 102 10.80 -13.91 7.08
C GLN A 102 12.20 -14.47 6.80
N PHE A 103 12.28 -15.49 5.95
CA PHE A 103 13.54 -16.11 5.55
C PHE A 103 14.49 -15.09 4.89
N PHE A 104 14.05 -14.41 3.83
CA PHE A 104 14.87 -13.43 3.12
C PHE A 104 15.24 -12.24 4.00
N LYS A 105 14.35 -11.84 4.92
CA LYS A 105 14.69 -10.79 5.88
C LYS A 105 15.89 -11.20 6.73
N ALA A 106 15.80 -12.33 7.42
CA ALA A 106 16.89 -12.80 8.28
C ALA A 106 18.19 -13.03 7.48
N PHE A 107 18.09 -13.75 6.37
CA PHE A 107 19.24 -14.06 5.53
C PHE A 107 19.93 -12.79 5.00
N LEU A 108 19.19 -11.83 4.44
CA LEU A 108 19.80 -10.63 3.88
C LEU A 108 20.35 -9.68 4.97
N GLU A 109 19.72 -9.63 6.15
CA GLU A 109 20.25 -8.88 7.30
C GLU A 109 21.59 -9.49 7.77
N GLU A 110 21.73 -10.82 7.79
CA GLU A 110 23.01 -11.50 8.06
C GLU A 110 24.07 -11.21 7.00
N GLN A 111 23.67 -10.96 5.75
CA GLN A 111 24.56 -10.54 4.66
C GLN A 111 24.87 -9.03 4.67
N GLY A 112 24.40 -8.28 5.67
CA GLY A 112 24.69 -6.86 5.85
C GLY A 112 23.75 -5.90 5.11
N PHE A 113 22.63 -6.38 4.57
CA PHE A 113 21.60 -5.51 3.99
C PHE A 113 20.64 -4.97 5.07
N SER A 114 20.14 -3.75 4.88
CA SER A 114 18.99 -3.23 5.61
C SER A 114 17.70 -3.62 4.91
N VAL A 115 16.88 -4.46 5.54
CA VAL A 115 15.68 -5.03 4.91
C VAL A 115 14.40 -4.33 5.37
N GLU A 116 13.65 -3.81 4.41
CA GLU A 116 12.41 -3.06 4.63
C GLU A 116 11.18 -3.81 4.15
N THR A 117 10.19 -3.95 5.03
CA THR A 117 8.89 -4.56 4.71
C THR A 117 7.73 -3.55 4.78
N GLY A 118 8.00 -2.33 5.27
CA GLY A 118 6.99 -1.29 5.46
C GLY A 118 6.33 -0.83 4.17
N PHE A 119 7.10 -0.77 3.07
CA PHE A 119 6.58 -0.38 1.75
C PHE A 119 5.46 -1.32 1.29
N ALA A 120 5.72 -2.63 1.28
CA ALA A 120 4.74 -3.64 0.87
C ALA A 120 3.52 -3.66 1.81
N ARG A 121 3.73 -3.60 3.13
CA ARG A 121 2.63 -3.57 4.11
C ARG A 121 1.71 -2.36 3.91
N LYS A 122 2.28 -1.18 3.65
CA LYS A 122 1.51 0.04 3.39
C LYS A 122 0.78 -0.04 2.05
N MET A 123 1.42 -0.57 1.02
CA MET A 123 0.76 -0.75 -0.28
C MET A 123 -0.42 -1.72 -0.16
N ARG A 124 -0.24 -2.82 0.56
CA ARG A 124 -1.31 -3.78 0.87
C ARG A 124 -2.43 -3.16 1.68
N SER A 125 -2.16 -2.34 2.69
CA SER A 125 -3.24 -1.71 3.48
C SER A 125 -4.09 -0.73 2.67
N LEU A 126 -3.52 -0.15 1.60
CA LEU A 126 -4.22 0.78 0.71
C LEU A 126 -5.01 0.04 -0.40
N LEU A 127 -4.45 -1.01 -0.98
CA LEU A 127 -5.03 -1.73 -2.12
C LEU A 127 -5.76 -3.04 -1.76
N GLY A 128 -5.38 -3.70 -0.67
CA GLY A 128 -5.95 -4.98 -0.24
C GLY A 128 -5.67 -6.12 -1.22
N PHE A 129 -4.44 -6.22 -1.74
CA PHE A 129 -3.98 -7.36 -2.54
C PHE A 129 -3.38 -8.45 -1.64
N THR A 130 -3.42 -9.69 -2.14
CA THR A 130 -2.65 -10.81 -1.57
C THR A 130 -1.41 -11.07 -2.41
N HIS A 131 -1.56 -11.13 -3.73
CA HIS A 131 -0.46 -11.34 -4.66
C HIS A 131 -0.05 -10.03 -5.36
N ALA A 132 1.25 -9.81 -5.58
CA ALA A 132 1.74 -8.58 -6.16
C ALA A 132 1.22 -8.36 -7.61
N GLU A 133 0.98 -9.44 -8.36
CA GLU A 133 0.31 -9.39 -9.67
C GLU A 133 -1.09 -8.74 -9.65
N GLU A 134 -1.78 -8.72 -8.50
CA GLU A 134 -3.11 -8.10 -8.42
C GLU A 134 -3.07 -6.57 -8.35
N VAL A 135 -1.89 -5.98 -8.12
CA VAL A 135 -1.72 -4.54 -7.85
C VAL A 135 -2.33 -3.70 -8.95
N GLU A 136 -2.10 -4.04 -10.22
CA GLU A 136 -2.63 -3.32 -11.37
C GLU A 136 -4.16 -3.25 -11.35
N ARG A 137 -4.80 -4.41 -11.26
CA ARG A 137 -6.26 -4.52 -11.21
C ARG A 137 -6.85 -3.75 -10.04
N LYS A 138 -6.26 -3.89 -8.85
CA LYS A 138 -6.76 -3.25 -7.61
C LYS A 138 -6.59 -1.73 -7.67
N TYR A 139 -5.47 -1.25 -8.21
CA TYR A 139 -5.22 0.17 -8.43
C TYR A 139 -6.23 0.75 -9.43
N ALA A 140 -6.49 0.07 -10.56
CA ALA A 140 -7.49 0.52 -11.53
C ALA A 140 -8.90 0.66 -10.93
N VAL A 141 -9.31 -0.27 -10.06
CA VAL A 141 -10.58 -0.18 -9.33
C VAL A 141 -10.60 1.02 -8.38
N LEU A 142 -9.50 1.25 -7.64
CA LEU A 142 -9.41 2.39 -6.73
C LEU A 142 -9.43 3.72 -7.48
N LYS A 143 -8.72 3.83 -8.60
CA LYS A 143 -8.68 5.03 -9.45
C LYS A 143 -10.07 5.37 -9.99
N LYS A 144 -10.79 4.40 -10.56
CA LYS A 144 -12.18 4.57 -11.01
C LYS A 144 -13.10 5.05 -9.87
N LYS A 145 -12.99 4.48 -8.67
CA LYS A 145 -13.75 4.92 -7.50
C LYS A 145 -13.39 6.34 -7.08
N GLY A 146 -12.13 6.74 -7.17
CA GLY A 146 -11.67 8.11 -6.89
C GLY A 146 -12.27 9.13 -7.87
N GLU A 147 -12.27 8.80 -9.17
CA GLU A 147 -12.83 9.64 -10.23
C GLU A 147 -14.35 9.78 -10.14
N LEU A 148 -15.08 8.68 -9.93
CA LEU A 148 -16.55 8.68 -9.79
C LEU A 148 -17.00 9.48 -8.55
N ASN A 149 -16.26 9.38 -7.45
CA ASN A 149 -16.55 10.15 -6.24
C ASN A 149 -16.22 11.65 -6.39
N GLY A 150 -15.33 12.02 -7.31
CA GLY A 150 -15.09 13.41 -7.69
C GLY A 150 -16.12 13.97 -8.69
N LYS A 151 -16.87 13.09 -9.36
CA LYS A 151 -17.87 13.44 -10.38
C LYS A 151 -19.32 13.42 -9.88
N ASN A 152 -19.59 13.05 -8.63
CA ASN A 152 -20.91 13.22 -8.03
C ASN A 152 -21.15 14.69 -7.65
N VAL A 153 -22.21 15.38 -8.08
CA VAL A 153 -23.17 15.36 -9.22
C VAL A 153 -23.95 16.65 -8.91
N ARG A 154 -23.96 17.60 -9.84
CA ARG A 154 -24.85 18.77 -9.74
C ARG A 154 -26.26 18.36 -10.14
#